data_AF-A0A2P6TDM1-F1
#
_entry.id   AF-A0A2P6TDM1-F1
#
_cell.length_a   1.000
_cell.length_b   1.000
_cell.length_c   1.000
_cell.angle_alpha   90.00
_cell.angle_beta   90.00
_cell.angle_gamma   90.00
#
_symmetry.space_group_name_H-M   'P 1'
#
loop_
_entity.id
_entity.type
_entity.pdbx_description
1 polymer ?
#
loop_
_entity_poly.entity_id
_entity_poly.type
_entity_poly.pdbx_seq_one_letter_code
_entity_poly.pdbx_strand_id
1 'polypeptide(L)' 'MNGIRIGGEKYMMVAGEPGVVLRGKKGPSGCTLKKTNTAVVVGIYGEGVPHGDCNVVVENLADYLIEQSI' A
#
# COMPACT_ATOMS: atom_id res chain seq x y z
N MET A 1 3.38 15.16 13.52
CA MET A 1 4.48 14.53 12.74
C MET A 1 4.01 13.21 12.11
N ASN A 2 2.77 13.17 11.59
CA ASN A 2 2.08 11.90 11.34
C ASN A 2 1.96 11.64 9.83
N GLY A 3 1.89 10.37 9.44
CA GLY A 3 1.81 9.91 8.04
C GLY A 3 2.61 8.63 7.83
N ILE A 4 2.43 8.01 6.66
CA ILE A 4 3.22 6.84 6.25
C ILE A 4 4.60 7.33 5.82
N ARG A 5 5.67 6.71 6.34
CA ARG A 5 7.06 7.05 6.00
C ARG A 5 7.77 5.85 5.39
N ILE A 6 8.22 5.97 4.15
CA ILE A 6 8.91 4.89 3.41
C ILE A 6 10.11 5.51 2.70
N GLY A 7 11.32 4.99 2.92
CA GLY A 7 12.53 5.46 2.21
C GLY A 7 12.84 6.94 2.38
N GLY A 8 12.50 7.55 3.52
CA GLY A 8 12.66 8.99 3.76
C GLY A 8 11.50 9.86 3.27
N GLU A 9 10.58 9.29 2.49
CA GLU A 9 9.43 9.98 1.93
C GLU A 9 8.22 9.94 2.84
N LYS A 10 7.44 11.03 2.86
CA LYS A 10 6.23 11.15 3.67
C LYS A 10 4.98 11.17 2.79
N TYR A 11 4.06 10.25 3.08
CA TYR A 11 2.76 10.15 2.42
C TYR A 11 1.64 10.54 3.40
N MET A 12 0.66 11.28 2.89
CA MET A 12 -0.59 11.55 3.60
C MET A 12 -1.42 10.26 3.58
N MET A 13 -1.87 9.80 4.74
CA MET A 13 -2.79 8.66 4.80
C MET A 13 -4.12 9.02 4.16
N VAL A 14 -4.66 8.10 3.37
CA VAL A 14 -6.01 8.17 2.79
C VAL A 14 -6.82 6.93 3.19
N ALA A 15 -8.07 6.87 2.78
CA ALA A 15 -8.97 5.77 3.14
C ALA A 15 -8.37 4.40 2.77
N GLY A 16 -8.13 3.60 3.80
CA GLY A 16 -7.70 2.20 3.73
C GLY A 16 -8.72 1.28 4.39
N GLU A 17 -8.29 0.07 4.72
CA GLU A 17 -9.07 -0.89 5.49
C GLU A 17 -8.41 -1.08 6.87
N PRO A 18 -9.10 -0.76 7.98
CA PRO A 18 -8.52 -0.85 9.32
C PRO A 18 -7.94 -2.24 9.62
N GLY A 19 -6.64 -2.28 9.96
CA GLY A 19 -5.95 -3.52 10.30
C GLY A 19 -5.52 -4.39 9.10
N VAL A 20 -5.92 -4.03 7.88
CA VAL A 20 -5.66 -4.83 6.67
C VAL A 20 -4.85 -4.04 5.63
N VAL A 21 -5.32 -2.85 5.24
CA VAL A 21 -4.73 -2.06 4.15
C VAL A 21 -4.46 -0.62 4.58
N LEU A 22 -3.22 -0.17 4.39
CA LEU A 22 -2.83 1.24 4.49
C LEU A 22 -2.64 1.81 3.09
N ARG A 23 -3.16 3.02 2.86
CA ARG A 23 -2.99 3.75 1.59
C ARG A 23 -2.46 5.14 1.86
N GLY A 24 -1.53 5.59 1.03
CA GLY A 24 -0.87 6.87 1.14
C GLY A 24 -0.79 7.61 -0.19
N LYS A 25 -0.86 8.94 -0.15
CA LYS A 25 -0.67 9.81 -1.31
C LYS A 25 0.38 10.89 -1.04
N LYS A 26 1.18 11.19 -2.07
CA LYS A 26 2.17 12.27 -2.12
C LYS A 26 2.15 12.89 -3.53
N GLY A 27 1.37 13.95 -3.72
CA GLY A 27 1.22 14.58 -5.05
C GLY A 27 0.69 13.58 -6.08
N PRO A 28 1.35 13.40 -7.24
CA PRO A 28 0.95 12.40 -8.25
C PRO A 28 1.37 10.97 -7.87
N SER A 29 2.23 10.80 -6.87
CA SER A 29 2.72 9.51 -6.37
C SER A 29 1.95 9.02 -5.14
N GLY A 30 2.14 7.77 -4.77
CA GLY A 30 1.58 7.23 -3.55
C GLY A 30 2.03 5.81 -3.25
N CYS A 31 1.39 5.19 -2.26
CA CYS A 31 1.69 3.83 -1.85
C CYS A 31 0.44 3.08 -1.37
N THR A 32 0.49 1.77 -1.51
CA THR A 32 -0.48 0.82 -0.95
C THR A 32 0.30 -0.24 -0.19
N LEU A 33 -0.12 -0.53 1.03
CA LEU A 33 0.47 -1.55 1.87
C LEU A 33 -0.65 -2.48 2.35
N LYS A 34 -0.52 -3.79 2.13
CA LYS A 34 -1.43 -4.78 2.69
C LYS A 34 -0.66 -5.76 3.56
N LYS A 35 -1.16 -5.93 4.79
CA LYS A 35 -0.63 -6.90 5.76
C LYS A 35 -1.02 -8.31 5.34
N THR A 36 -0.09 -9.25 5.43
CA THR A 36 -0.34 -10.70 5.31
C THR A 36 -0.15 -11.35 6.69
N ASN A 37 -0.08 -12.68 6.79
CA ASN A 37 0.08 -13.36 8.08
C ASN A 37 1.47 -13.08 8.71
N THR A 38 2.50 -13.03 7.88
CA THR A 38 3.91 -12.96 8.27
C THR A 38 4.71 -11.88 7.52
N ALA A 39 4.11 -11.22 6.53
CA ALA A 39 4.75 -10.19 5.72
C ALA A 39 3.86 -8.95 5.50
N VAL A 40 4.40 -7.97 4.79
CA VAL A 40 3.68 -6.79 4.31
C VAL A 40 4.04 -6.60 2.85
N VAL A 41 3.05 -6.59 1.97
CA VAL A 41 3.24 -6.25 0.56
C VAL A 41 3.19 -4.73 0.43
N VAL A 42 4.23 -4.15 -0.18
CA VAL A 42 4.37 -2.69 -0.35
C VAL A 42 4.46 -2.36 -1.83
N GLY A 43 3.48 -1.60 -2.33
CA GLY A 43 3.53 -0.97 -3.65
C GLY A 43 3.73 0.53 -3.52
N ILE A 44 4.63 1.09 -4.33
CA ILE A 44 4.85 2.53 -4.47
C ILE A 44 4.68 2.85 -5.95
N TYR A 45 3.84 3.84 -6.26
CA TYR A 45 3.60 4.28 -7.63
C TYR A 45 3.97 5.74 -7.81
N GLY A 46 4.36 6.09 -9.04
CA GLY A 46 4.72 7.44 -9.45
C GLY A 46 3.68 8.09 -10.35
N GLU A 47 4.09 9.18 -10.98
CA GLU A 47 3.27 9.90 -11.96
C GLU A 47 2.90 9.02 -13.15
N GLY A 48 1.68 9.21 -13.68
CA GLY A 48 1.15 8.43 -14.80
C GLY A 48 0.53 7.08 -14.41
N VAL A 49 0.67 6.63 -13.16
CA VAL A 49 0.04 5.40 -12.67
C VAL A 49 -1.23 5.73 -11.87
N PRO A 50 -2.42 5.25 -12.30
CA PRO A 50 -3.64 5.38 -11.53
C PRO A 50 -3.52 4.74 -10.15
N HIS A 51 -4.05 5.42 -9.12
CA HIS A 51 -3.98 4.93 -7.75
C HIS A 51 -4.69 3.58 -7.55
N GLY A 52 -5.77 3.34 -8.31
CA GLY A 52 -6.53 2.10 -8.28
C GLY A 52 -5.70 0.90 -8.75
N ASP A 53 -4.80 1.09 -9.72
CA ASP A 53 -3.99 -0.01 -10.27
C ASP A 53 -2.99 -0.52 -9.23
N CYS A 54 -2.36 0.39 -8.47
CA CYS A 54 -1.50 0.01 -7.36
C CYS A 54 -2.26 -0.78 -6.29
N ASN A 55 -3.50 -0.36 -5.96
CA ASN A 55 -4.33 -1.09 -5.02
C ASN A 55 -4.60 -2.52 -5.49
N VAL A 56 -5.07 -2.68 -6.73
CA VAL A 56 -5.40 -3.99 -7.30
C VAL A 56 -4.19 -4.94 -7.25
N VAL A 57 -3.02 -4.46 -7.68
CA VAL A 57 -1.81 -5.30 -7.73
C VAL A 57 -1.34 -5.70 -6.33
N VAL A 58 -1.24 -4.74 -5.41
CA VAL A 58 -0.79 -5.01 -4.03
C VAL A 58 -1.77 -5.90 -3.29
N GLU A 59 -3.07 -5.63 -3.44
CA GLU A 59 -4.09 -6.31 -2.67
C GLU A 59 -4.28 -7.75 -3.11
N ASN A 60 -4.30 -8.00 -4.43
CA ASN A 60 -4.40 -9.36 -4.97
C ASN A 60 -3.15 -10.21 -4.65
N LEU A 61 -1.95 -9.62 -4.74
CA LEU A 61 -0.73 -10.34 -4.38
C LEU A 61 -0.73 -10.70 -2.89
N ALA A 62 -1.14 -9.77 -2.03
CA ALA A 62 -1.23 -10.05 -0.60
C ALA A 62 -2.30 -11.09 -0.28
N ASP A 63 -3.46 -11.09 -0.95
CA ASP A 63 -4.48 -12.14 -0.78
C ASP A 63 -3.93 -13.52 -1.15
N TYR A 64 -3.25 -13.62 -2.29
CA TYR A 64 -2.57 -14.86 -2.68
C TYR A 64 -1.55 -15.31 -1.62
N LEU A 65 -0.73 -14.41 -1.09
CA LEU A 65 0.23 -14.74 -0.02
C LEU A 65 -0.46 -15.20 1.26
N ILE A 66 -1.57 -14.58 1.64
CA ILE A 66 -2.39 -14.99 2.79
C ILE A 66 -2.88 -16.43 2.61
N GLU A 67 -3.34 -16.80 1.41
CA GLU A 67 -3.75 -18.18 1.08
C GLU A 67 -2.58 -19.17 1.21
N GLN A 68 -1.34 -18.72 0.97
CA GLN A 68 -0.13 -19.52 1.16
C GLN A 68 0.39 -19.49 2.61
N SER A 69 -0.39 -18.95 3.56
CA SER A 69 0.01 -18.76 4.97
C SER A 69 1.25 -17.89 5.15
N ILE A 70 1.53 -17.02 4.16
CA ILE A 70 2.53 -15.95 4.24
C ILE A 70 1.88 -14.69 4.78
#